data_AF-A0A377M2W3-F1
#
_entry.id   AF-A0A377M2W3-F1
#
_cell.length_a   1.000
_cell.length_b   1.000
_cell.length_c   1.000
_cell.angle_alpha   90.00
_cell.angle_beta   90.00
_cell.angle_gamma   90.00
#
_symmetry.space_group_name_H-M   'P 1'
#
loop_
_entity.id
_entity.type
_entity.pdbx_description
1 polymer ?
#
loop_
_entity_poly.entity_id
_entity_poly.type
_entity_poly.pdbx_seq_one_letter_code
_entity_poly.pdbx_strand_id
1 'polypeptide(L)'
;MDSLAQYIQTLAPQLSAWRRDFHHFAESGWVEFRTAAKVAEILDSLGYDLAMGRDVVDAESRMGLPDNATLTREFARARAQARPKMARAV
;
A
#
# COMPACT_ATOMS: atom_id res chain seq x y z
N MET A 1 6.28 2.05 -33.76
CA MET A 1 6.10 2.69 -32.44
C MET A 1 4.71 2.31 -31.98
N ASP A 2 4.61 1.59 -30.87
CA ASP A 2 3.31 1.42 -30.22
C ASP A 2 2.88 2.77 -29.67
N SER A 3 1.64 3.16 -29.92
CA SER A 3 1.06 4.35 -29.30
C SER A 3 0.96 4.14 -27.79
N LEU A 4 0.89 5.25 -27.05
CA LEU A 4 0.58 5.22 -25.61
C LEU A 4 -0.68 4.39 -25.32
N ALA A 5 -1.69 4.45 -26.19
CA ALA A 5 -2.91 3.67 -26.05
C ALA A 5 -2.65 2.16 -26.14
N GLN A 6 -1.82 1.69 -27.08
CA GLN A 6 -1.44 0.28 -27.16
C GLN A 6 -0.63 -0.16 -25.94
N TYR A 7 0.29 0.67 -25.46
CA TYR A 7 1.06 0.36 -24.25
C TYR A 7 0.15 0.22 -23.01
N ILE A 8 -0.80 1.14 -22.81
CA ILE A 8 -1.77 1.06 -21.70
C ILE A 8 -2.56 -0.26 -21.74
N GLN A 9 -2.93 -0.76 -22.92
CA GLN A 9 -3.65 -2.03 -23.02
C GLN A 9 -2.81 -3.22 -22.53
N THR A 10 -1.48 -3.16 -22.67
CA THR A 10 -0.59 -4.20 -22.11
C THR A 10 -0.58 -4.20 -20.57
N LEU A 11 -0.90 -3.06 -19.93
CA LEU A 11 -0.96 -2.93 -18.47
C LEU A 11 -2.31 -3.37 -17.88
N ALA A 12 -3.37 -3.41 -18.66
CA ALA A 12 -4.74 -3.68 -18.19
C ALA A 12 -4.89 -4.97 -17.35
N PRO A 13 -4.23 -6.10 -17.70
CA PRO A 13 -4.27 -7.31 -16.86
C PRO A 13 -3.66 -7.08 -15.47
N GLN A 14 -2.54 -6.36 -15.38
CA GLN A 14 -1.86 -6.07 -14.12
C GLN A 14 -2.67 -5.08 -13.26
N LEU A 15 -3.22 -4.02 -13.86
CA LEU A 15 -4.10 -3.07 -13.18
C LEU A 15 -5.33 -3.77 -12.58
N SER A 16 -5.91 -4.71 -13.34
CA SER A 16 -7.03 -5.53 -12.87
C SER A 16 -6.63 -6.46 -11.72
N ALA A 17 -5.43 -7.04 -11.77
CA ALA A 17 -4.90 -7.89 -10.71
C ALA A 17 -4.65 -7.09 -9.42
N TRP A 18 -4.05 -5.90 -9.51
CA TRP A 18 -3.87 -5.00 -8.36
C TRP A 18 -5.19 -4.59 -7.75
N ARG A 19 -6.17 -4.16 -8.56
CA ARG A 19 -7.51 -3.82 -8.06
C ARG A 19 -8.16 -4.96 -7.30
N ARG A 20 -8.10 -6.19 -7.84
CA ARG A 20 -8.67 -7.38 -7.18
C ARG A 20 -7.97 -7.70 -5.87
N ASP A 21 -6.65 -7.57 -5.82
CA ASP A 21 -5.87 -7.81 -4.60
C ASP A 21 -6.17 -6.77 -3.50
N PHE A 22 -6.17 -5.47 -3.84
CA PHE A 22 -6.53 -4.42 -2.89
C PHE A 22 -7.98 -4.53 -2.41
N HIS A 23 -8.88 -4.98 -3.28
CA HIS A 23 -10.28 -5.21 -2.90
C HIS A 23 -10.44 -6.43 -1.99
N HIS A 24 -9.71 -7.52 -2.24
CA HIS A 24 -9.78 -8.73 -1.41
C HIS A 24 -9.17 -8.51 -0.02
N PHE A 25 -8.10 -7.72 0.06
CA PHE A 25 -7.42 -7.36 1.30
C PHE A 25 -7.63 -5.90 1.66
N ALA A 26 -8.89 -5.46 1.65
CA ALA A 26 -9.24 -4.10 1.98
C ALA A 26 -8.83 -3.73 3.43
N GLU A 27 -8.41 -2.48 3.60
CA GLU A 27 -8.00 -1.88 4.86
C GLU A 27 -8.80 -0.59 5.07
N SER A 28 -9.14 -0.29 6.31
CA SER A 28 -9.83 0.95 6.67
C SER A 28 -8.84 2.10 6.88
N GLY A 29 -9.38 3.30 7.06
CA GLY A 29 -8.61 4.49 7.44
C GLY A 29 -7.62 4.22 8.57
N TRP A 30 -6.38 4.70 8.43
CA TRP A 30 -5.27 4.58 9.38
C TRP A 30 -4.68 3.18 9.58
N VAL A 31 -5.21 2.16 8.92
CA VAL A 31 -4.73 0.77 9.04
C VAL A 31 -4.38 0.16 7.68
N GLU A 32 -4.06 0.99 6.69
CA GLU A 32 -3.68 0.62 5.32
C GLU A 32 -2.24 0.07 5.23
N PHE A 33 -1.83 -0.73 6.20
CA PHE A 33 -0.45 -1.19 6.38
C PHE A 33 0.05 -2.06 5.22
N ARG A 34 -0.75 -3.06 4.81
CA ARG A 34 -0.41 -3.95 3.69
C ARG A 34 -0.44 -3.17 2.38
N THR A 35 -1.44 -2.32 2.21
CA THR A 35 -1.64 -1.52 1.00
C THR A 35 -0.48 -0.56 0.80
N ALA A 36 -0.11 0.21 1.81
CA ALA A 36 1.03 1.13 1.78
C ALA A 36 2.35 0.39 1.51
N ALA A 37 2.58 -0.75 2.17
CA ALA A 37 3.78 -1.57 1.95
C ALA A 37 3.88 -2.07 0.50
N LYS A 38 2.77 -2.52 -0.09
CA LYS A 38 2.74 -3.00 -1.46
C LYS A 38 2.94 -1.88 -2.48
N VAL A 39 2.36 -0.70 -2.25
CA VAL A 39 2.59 0.48 -3.09
C VAL A 39 4.06 0.89 -3.05
N ALA A 40 4.65 0.95 -1.85
CA ALA A 40 6.06 1.27 -1.68
C ALA A 40 6.97 0.25 -2.41
N GLU A 41 6.73 -1.05 -2.26
CA GLU A 41 7.49 -2.09 -2.96
C GLU A 41 7.43 -1.93 -4.50
N ILE A 42 6.23 -1.67 -5.04
CA ILE A 42 6.05 -1.48 -6.48
C ILE A 42 6.78 -0.22 -6.95
N LEU A 43 6.61 0.92 -6.28
CA LEU A 43 7.26 2.16 -6.69
C LEU A 43 8.78 2.13 -6.55
N ASP A 44 9.31 1.51 -5.48
CA ASP A 44 10.74 1.26 -5.31
C ASP A 44 11.29 0.40 -6.45
N SER A 45 10.59 -0.68 -6.83
CA SER A 45 10.98 -1.53 -7.96
C SER A 45 10.94 -0.82 -9.32
N LEU A 46 10.17 0.26 -9.43
CA LEU A 46 10.09 1.11 -10.62
C LEU A 46 11.16 2.22 -10.62
N GLY A 47 11.96 2.34 -9.56
CA GLY A 47 13.06 3.31 -9.46
C GLY A 47 12.65 4.69 -8.95
N TYR A 48 11.54 4.80 -8.21
CA TYR A 48 11.15 6.06 -7.55
C TYR A 48 11.85 6.22 -6.20
N ASP A 49 12.21 7.46 -5.87
CA ASP A 49 12.61 7.84 -4.52
C ASP A 49 11.37 8.05 -3.63
N LEU A 50 11.29 7.36 -2.50
CA LEU A 50 10.10 7.33 -1.64
C LEU A 50 10.32 8.08 -0.32
N ALA A 51 9.35 8.91 0.05
CA ALA A 51 9.14 9.41 1.41
C ALA A 51 7.94 8.67 2.04
N MET A 52 8.06 8.23 3.29
CA MET A 52 7.08 7.31 3.92
C MET A 52 6.85 7.60 5.40
N GLY A 53 5.74 7.09 5.94
CA GLY A 53 5.45 7.14 7.37
C GLY A 53 5.42 8.57 7.91
N ARG A 54 6.23 8.82 8.96
CA ARG A 54 6.29 10.12 9.66
C ARG A 54 6.87 11.26 8.81
N ASP A 55 7.54 10.95 7.70
CA ASP A 55 8.06 11.97 6.80
C ASP A 55 6.95 12.64 5.98
N VAL A 56 5.80 11.97 5.83
CA VAL A 56 4.66 12.43 5.01
C VAL A 56 3.35 12.53 5.77
N VAL A 57 3.30 12.04 7.02
CA VAL A 57 2.13 12.13 7.90
C VAL A 57 2.54 12.82 9.20
N ASP A 58 2.04 14.05 9.41
CA ASP A 58 2.17 14.74 10.69
C ASP A 58 1.38 14.01 11.78
N ALA A 59 2.07 13.66 12.87
CA ALA A 59 1.52 12.81 13.92
C ALA A 59 0.45 13.53 14.76
N GLU A 60 0.60 14.84 14.97
CA GLU A 60 -0.23 15.66 15.87
C GLU A 60 -1.56 16.07 15.21
N SER A 61 -1.57 16.21 13.87
CA SER A 61 -2.78 16.60 13.13
C SER A 61 -3.70 15.42 12.75
N ARG A 62 -3.44 14.20 13.22
CA ARG A 62 -4.23 13.02 12.86
C ARG A 62 -5.57 12.99 13.60
N MET A 63 -6.66 13.06 12.84
CA MET A 63 -8.01 12.93 13.37
C MET A 63 -8.60 11.53 13.13
N GLY A 64 -9.42 11.05 14.05
CA GLY A 64 -10.11 9.75 13.89
C GLY A 64 -9.18 8.54 13.93
N LEU A 65 -8.02 8.66 14.59
CA LEU A 65 -7.07 7.56 14.72
C LEU A 65 -7.67 6.43 15.57
N PRO A 66 -7.61 5.16 15.13
CA PRO A 66 -8.01 4.02 15.94
C PRO A 66 -7.18 3.88 17.23
N ASP A 67 -7.73 3.16 18.20
CA ASP A 67 -6.99 2.84 19.42
C ASP A 67 -5.79 1.90 19.16
N ASN A 68 -4.86 1.86 20.12
CA ASN A 68 -3.65 1.03 20.01
C ASN A 68 -3.94 -0.47 19.85
N ALA A 69 -5.02 -0.96 20.45
CA ALA A 69 -5.40 -2.37 20.34
C ALA A 69 -5.82 -2.72 18.91
N THR A 70 -6.60 -1.84 18.28
CA THR A 70 -7.01 -1.94 16.87
C THR A 70 -5.81 -1.82 15.95
N LEU A 71 -4.94 -0.81 16.13
CA LEU A 71 -3.72 -0.66 15.34
C LEU A 71 -2.85 -1.92 15.39
N THR A 72 -2.65 -2.49 16.59
CA THR A 72 -1.85 -3.71 16.78
C THR A 72 -2.46 -4.92 16.08
N ARG A 73 -3.78 -5.12 16.23
CA ARG A 73 -4.50 -6.23 15.60
C ARG A 73 -4.46 -6.13 14.07
N GLU A 74 -4.76 -4.95 13.52
CA GLU A 74 -4.78 -4.73 12.08
C GLU A 74 -3.38 -4.84 11.47
N PHE A 75 -2.34 -4.38 12.17
CA PHE A 75 -0.96 -4.57 11.73
C PHE A 75 -0.57 -6.05 11.69
N ALA A 76 -0.97 -6.83 12.70
CA ALA A 76 -0.75 -8.28 12.69
C ALA A 76 -1.51 -8.98 11.55
N ARG A 77 -2.76 -8.57 11.29
CA ARG A 77 -3.56 -9.05 10.15
C ARG A 77 -2.87 -8.74 8.81
N ALA A 78 -2.44 -7.49 8.61
CA ALA A 78 -1.72 -7.06 7.42
C ALA A 78 -0.44 -7.88 7.20
N ARG A 79 0.34 -8.10 8.27
CA ARG A 79 1.57 -8.91 8.24
C ARG A 79 1.33 -10.36 7.86
N ALA A 80 0.24 -10.97 8.32
CA ALA A 80 -0.13 -12.33 7.93
C ALA A 80 -0.59 -12.43 6.46
N GLN A 81 -1.12 -11.33 5.89
CA GLN A 81 -1.61 -11.26 4.52
C GLN A 81 -0.57 -10.76 3.50
N ALA A 82 0.59 -10.27 3.97
CA ALA A 82 1.65 -9.71 3.15
C ALA A 82 2.74 -10.74 2.81
N ARG A 83 3.53 -10.43 1.77
CA ARG A 83 4.75 -11.17 1.43
C ARG A 83 5.88 -10.78 2.40
N PRO A 84 6.99 -11.55 2.52
CA PRO A 84 7.95 -11.46 3.63
C PRO A 84 8.64 -10.11 3.90
N LYS A 85 8.52 -9.11 3.00
CA LYS A 85 9.16 -7.80 3.13
C LYS A 85 8.18 -6.72 3.58
N MET A 86 7.75 -6.74 4.84
CA MET A 86 6.89 -5.68 5.42
C MET A 86 7.64 -4.68 6.32
N ALA A 87 8.95 -4.82 6.50
CA ALA A 87 9.68 -4.20 7.60
C ALA A 87 9.93 -2.67 7.48
N ARG A 88 9.44 -1.99 6.44
CA ARG A 88 9.91 -0.62 6.12
C ARG A 88 8.82 0.42 5.86
N ALA A 89 7.53 0.07 5.94
CA ALA A 89 6.45 0.90 5.41
C ALA A 89 5.48 1.51 6.45
N VAL A 90 5.65 1.24 7.75
CA VAL A 90 4.72 1.67 8.81
C VAL A 90 5.47 2.23 10.00
#